data_AF-A0A448HZS3-F1
#
_entry.id   AF-A0A448HZS3-F1
#
_cell.length_a   1.000
_cell.length_b   1.000
_cell.length_c   1.000
_cell.angle_alpha   90.00
_cell.angle_beta   90.00
_cell.angle_gamma   90.00
#
_symmetry.space_group_name_H-M   'P 1'
#
loop_
_entity.id
_entity.type
_entity.pdbx_description
1 polymer ?
#
loop_
_entity_poly.entity_id
_entity_poly.type
_entity_poly.pdbx_seq_one_letter_code
_entity_poly.pdbx_strand_id
1 'polypeptide(L)'
;MIRRGCLQRPELRDHIATYKRLSVLYAAVRNAYSEATTFTADLEHKTKRLIEETATQEGLGRFTKVATFDVPTLEALGKDDGPPEEKVYNLLRGLRKEMEDNPAAAVALQSIKERADRVIESLEERKVEGLAALDDLRALAEEKDKLRRFAEQSGLSDRAFGIYSALSAERSLNNRSIDIQRVAVSIEVAVDQFPHWSQNADERRRLRSGLYKPLLDSHVPAKICAEVIDNIMNVLEKL
;
A
#
# COMPACT_ATOMS: atom_id res chain seq x y z
N MET A 1 -34.81 28.41 16.91
CA MET A 1 -35.64 29.62 17.00
C MET A 1 -36.45 29.75 15.72
N ILE A 2 -37.60 29.06 15.63
CA ILE A 2 -38.49 29.14 14.46
C ILE A 2 -39.63 30.09 14.83
N ARG A 3 -39.74 31.20 14.08
CA ARG A 3 -40.69 32.30 14.33
C ARG A 3 -42.13 31.78 14.44
N ARG A 4 -42.80 32.09 15.56
CA ARG A 4 -44.21 31.78 15.88
C ARG A 4 -45.22 32.60 15.05
N GLY A 5 -45.04 32.70 13.73
CA GLY A 5 -45.77 33.66 12.89
C GLY A 5 -46.86 33.10 11.97
N CYS A 6 -46.99 31.79 11.78
CA CYS A 6 -47.83 31.24 10.69
C CYS A 6 -49.13 30.53 11.11
N LEU A 7 -49.52 30.53 12.39
CA LEU A 7 -50.68 29.76 12.88
C LEU A 7 -51.95 30.59 13.17
N GLN A 8 -52.08 31.80 12.61
CA GLN A 8 -53.28 32.64 12.80
C GLN A 8 -53.96 33.05 11.49
N ARG A 9 -54.12 32.12 10.56
CA ARG A 9 -55.14 32.25 9.51
C ARG A 9 -56.36 31.42 9.90
N PRO A 10 -57.52 32.03 10.20
CA PRO A 10 -58.70 31.32 10.67
C PRO A 10 -59.20 30.28 9.66
N GLU A 11 -58.96 30.50 8.36
CA GLU A 11 -59.40 29.60 7.29
C GLU A 11 -58.67 28.25 7.30
N LEU A 12 -57.48 28.17 7.90
CA LEU A 12 -56.69 26.92 7.94
C LEU A 12 -57.01 26.03 9.13
N ARG A 13 -57.73 26.54 10.14
CA ARG A 13 -58.04 25.78 11.36
C ARG A 13 -58.88 24.55 11.09
N ASP A 14 -59.83 24.66 10.18
CA ASP A 14 -60.75 23.57 9.83
C ASP A 14 -60.04 22.43 9.09
N HIS A 15 -58.94 22.74 8.39
CA HIS A 15 -58.16 21.75 7.65
C HIS A 15 -57.10 21.03 8.48
N ILE A 16 -56.76 21.53 9.67
CA ILE A 16 -55.76 20.90 10.56
C ILE A 16 -56.21 19.51 11.03
N ALA A 17 -57.51 19.34 11.31
CA ALA A 17 -58.06 18.06 11.73
C ALA A 17 -57.97 17.02 10.59
N THR A 18 -58.30 17.43 9.36
CA THR A 18 -58.22 16.57 8.16
C THR A 18 -56.77 16.22 7.84
N TYR A 19 -55.85 17.19 7.91
CA TYR A 19 -54.43 16.97 7.68
C TYR A 19 -53.84 15.99 8.71
N LYS A 20 -54.19 16.13 9.99
CA LYS A 20 -53.77 15.17 11.05
C LYS A 20 -54.30 13.76 10.81
N ARG A 21 -55.55 13.62 10.34
CA ARG A 21 -56.11 12.30 9.99
C ARG A 21 -55.39 11.69 8.79
N LEU A 22 -55.07 12.50 7.78
CA LEU A 22 -54.33 12.04 6.61
C LEU A 22 -52.90 11.62 6.97
N SER A 23 -52.21 12.36 7.84
CA SER A 23 -50.85 12.02 8.25
C SER A 23 -50.79 10.76 9.12
N VAL A 24 -51.80 10.54 9.99
CA VAL A 24 -51.95 9.29 10.74
C VAL A 24 -52.26 8.12 9.81
N LEU A 25 -53.14 8.30 8.82
CA LEU A 25 -53.43 7.26 7.82
C LEU A 25 -52.19 6.94 6.98
N TYR A 26 -51.45 7.96 6.54
CA TYR A 26 -50.19 7.80 5.81
C TYR A 26 -49.15 7.06 6.65
N ALA A 27 -48.99 7.40 7.94
CA ALA A 27 -48.08 6.72 8.84
C ALA A 27 -48.49 5.27 9.11
N ALA A 28 -49.79 4.99 9.22
CA ALA A 28 -50.32 3.64 9.41
C ALA A 28 -50.11 2.78 8.15
N VAL A 29 -50.39 3.31 6.96
CA VAL A 29 -50.12 2.63 5.68
C VAL A 29 -48.62 2.43 5.48
N ARG A 30 -47.81 3.45 5.78
CA ARG A 30 -46.34 3.35 5.76
C ARG A 30 -45.85 2.28 6.71
N ASN A 31 -46.32 2.21 7.95
CA ASN A 31 -45.87 1.18 8.90
C ASN A 31 -46.38 -0.22 8.56
N ALA A 32 -47.59 -0.35 8.00
CA ALA A 32 -48.17 -1.64 7.62
C ALA A 32 -47.59 -2.21 6.32
N TYR A 33 -47.09 -1.36 5.42
CA TYR A 33 -46.60 -1.74 4.09
C TYR A 33 -45.15 -1.34 3.80
N SER A 34 -44.46 -0.62 4.69
CA SER A 34 -43.01 -0.46 4.58
C SER A 34 -42.35 -1.64 5.26
N GLU A 35 -41.76 -2.51 4.44
CA GLU A 35 -40.73 -3.46 4.85
C GLU A 35 -39.46 -2.69 5.24
N ALA A 36 -39.53 -1.99 6.37
CA ALA A 36 -38.42 -1.25 6.95
C ALA A 36 -37.49 -2.22 7.67
N THR A 37 -36.78 -3.05 6.89
CA THR A 37 -35.54 -3.77 7.21
C THR A 37 -35.08 -4.62 6.03
N THR A 38 -35.95 -4.92 5.07
CA THR A 38 -35.59 -5.70 3.87
C THR A 38 -35.11 -4.85 2.71
N PHE A 39 -35.48 -3.57 2.58
CA PHE A 39 -35.09 -2.78 1.40
C PHE A 39 -33.57 -2.73 1.20
N THR A 40 -32.77 -2.64 2.27
CA THR A 40 -31.31 -2.68 2.18
C THR A 40 -30.78 -4.07 1.86
N ALA A 41 -31.30 -5.12 2.50
CA ALA A 41 -30.91 -6.51 2.22
C ALA A 41 -31.32 -6.96 0.81
N ASP A 42 -32.46 -6.50 0.32
CA ASP A 42 -33.00 -6.80 -1.00
C ASP A 42 -32.30 -5.95 -2.08
N LEU A 43 -31.88 -4.73 -1.75
CA LEU A 43 -30.90 -3.97 -2.56
C LEU A 43 -29.54 -4.66 -2.58
N GLU A 44 -29.03 -5.13 -1.45
CA GLU A 44 -27.77 -5.87 -1.38
C GLU A 44 -27.86 -7.18 -2.16
N HIS A 45 -28.97 -7.91 -2.05
CA HIS A 45 -29.22 -9.13 -2.81
C HIS A 45 -29.40 -8.83 -4.30
N LYS A 46 -30.16 -7.80 -4.68
CA LYS A 46 -30.32 -7.39 -6.08
C LYS A 46 -29.05 -6.81 -6.66
N THR A 47 -28.24 -6.09 -5.87
CA THR A 47 -26.95 -5.55 -6.29
C THR A 47 -25.93 -6.67 -6.39
N LYS A 48 -25.89 -7.60 -5.44
CA LYS A 48 -25.07 -8.81 -5.49
C LYS A 48 -25.44 -9.65 -6.71
N ARG A 49 -26.74 -9.87 -6.93
CA ARG A 49 -27.25 -10.67 -8.05
C ARG A 49 -27.06 -9.96 -9.39
N LEU A 50 -27.24 -8.64 -9.45
CA LEU A 50 -26.89 -7.83 -10.61
C LEU A 50 -25.37 -7.87 -10.84
N ILE A 51 -24.54 -7.80 -9.81
CA ILE A 51 -23.09 -7.98 -9.93
C ILE A 51 -22.78 -9.40 -10.40
N GLU A 52 -23.43 -10.45 -9.89
CA GLU A 52 -23.20 -11.85 -10.32
C GLU A 52 -23.68 -12.09 -11.76
N GLU A 53 -24.79 -11.49 -12.18
CA GLU A 53 -25.39 -11.64 -13.52
C GLU A 53 -24.73 -10.73 -14.56
N THR A 54 -24.27 -9.53 -14.16
CA THR A 54 -23.58 -8.55 -15.02
C THR A 54 -22.07 -8.71 -14.98
N ALA A 55 -21.51 -9.41 -13.99
CA ALA A 55 -20.18 -10.00 -14.05
C ALA A 55 -20.21 -11.26 -14.93
N THR A 56 -20.77 -11.12 -16.13
CA THR A 56 -20.19 -11.83 -17.27
C THR A 56 -18.70 -11.49 -17.31
N GLN A 57 -17.87 -12.46 -17.66
CA GLN A 57 -16.39 -12.49 -17.64
C GLN A 57 -15.63 -11.29 -18.25
N GLU A 58 -16.31 -10.21 -18.65
CA GLU A 58 -15.77 -8.99 -19.24
C GLU A 58 -15.23 -7.97 -18.21
N GLY A 59 -15.59 -8.06 -16.92
CA GLY A 59 -15.17 -7.08 -15.91
C GLY A 59 -14.37 -7.61 -14.71
N LEU A 60 -14.40 -8.93 -14.48
CA LEU A 60 -13.49 -9.61 -13.57
C LEU A 60 -12.48 -10.32 -14.47
N GLY A 61 -11.46 -9.58 -14.92
CA GLY A 61 -10.42 -10.10 -15.82
C GLY A 61 -10.04 -11.52 -15.44
N ARG A 62 -10.13 -12.44 -16.43
CA ARG A 62 -9.69 -13.85 -16.38
C ARG A 62 -8.69 -14.01 -15.24
N PHE A 63 -9.03 -14.65 -14.11
CA PHE A 63 -8.16 -14.78 -12.92
C PHE A 63 -6.69 -14.64 -13.31
N THR A 64 -6.19 -13.40 -13.30
CA THR A 64 -4.95 -13.13 -14.01
C THR A 64 -3.93 -13.74 -13.10
N LYS A 65 -3.26 -14.78 -13.61
CA LYS A 65 -2.17 -15.42 -12.88
C LYS A 65 -1.30 -14.29 -12.37
N VAL A 66 -1.09 -14.26 -11.05
CA VAL A 66 -0.35 -13.16 -10.41
C VAL A 66 0.96 -13.03 -11.16
N ALA A 67 1.11 -11.91 -11.86
CA ALA A 67 2.30 -11.65 -12.66
C ALA A 67 3.48 -11.45 -11.72
N THR A 68 4.66 -11.93 -12.09
CA THR A 68 5.89 -11.55 -11.40
C THR A 68 6.20 -10.10 -11.74
N PHE A 69 6.67 -9.34 -10.74
CA PHE A 69 7.11 -7.96 -10.98
C PHE A 69 8.51 -7.98 -11.57
N ASP A 70 8.65 -8.28 -12.86
CA ASP A 70 9.93 -8.35 -13.54
C ASP A 70 9.86 -7.72 -14.94
N VAL A 71 11.01 -7.28 -15.44
CA VAL A 71 11.13 -6.65 -16.77
C VAL A 71 10.59 -7.54 -17.90
N PRO A 72 10.90 -8.86 -17.98
CA PRO A 72 10.38 -9.69 -19.06
C PRO A 72 8.85 -9.85 -19.02
N THR A 73 8.23 -9.91 -17.84
CA THR A 73 6.78 -9.97 -17.68
C THR A 73 6.12 -8.65 -18.03
N LEU A 74 6.75 -7.52 -17.71
CA LEU A 74 6.32 -6.18 -18.13
C LEU A 74 6.37 -6.00 -19.66
N GLU A 75 7.38 -6.54 -20.33
CA GLU A 75 7.47 -6.54 -21.80
C GLU A 75 6.42 -7.45 -22.43
N ALA A 76 6.20 -8.63 -21.85
CA ALA A 76 5.16 -9.56 -22.30
C ALA A 76 3.75 -8.96 -22.12
N LEU A 77 3.48 -8.38 -20.96
CA LEU A 77 2.21 -7.69 -20.66
C LEU A 77 2.01 -6.46 -21.55
N GLY A 78 3.07 -5.73 -21.91
CA GLY A 78 2.98 -4.63 -22.87
C GLY A 78 2.48 -5.05 -24.25
N LYS A 79 2.69 -6.32 -24.65
CA LYS A 79 2.27 -6.88 -25.95
C LYS A 79 0.96 -7.68 -25.90
N ASP A 80 0.48 -8.00 -24.71
CA ASP A 80 -0.72 -8.83 -24.51
C ASP A 80 -2.01 -8.02 -24.76
N ASP A 81 -3.10 -8.69 -25.14
CA ASP A 81 -4.40 -8.05 -25.36
C ASP A 81 -5.12 -7.87 -24.01
N GLY A 82 -5.00 -6.68 -23.42
CA GLY A 82 -5.67 -6.32 -22.18
C GLY A 82 -5.50 -4.84 -21.82
N PRO A 83 -6.44 -4.25 -21.06
CA PRO A 83 -6.37 -2.86 -20.64
C PRO A 83 -5.04 -2.55 -19.91
N PRO A 84 -4.34 -1.45 -20.25
CA PRO A 84 -3.12 -1.04 -19.57
C PRO A 84 -3.30 -0.90 -18.06
N GLU A 85 -4.46 -0.41 -17.62
CA GLU A 85 -4.78 -0.21 -16.21
C GLU A 85 -4.81 -1.53 -15.44
N GLU A 86 -5.46 -2.56 -15.98
CA GLU A 86 -5.52 -3.89 -15.36
C GLU A 86 -4.12 -4.51 -15.19
N LYS A 87 -3.24 -4.28 -16.16
CA LYS A 87 -1.86 -4.76 -16.13
C LYS A 87 -1.08 -4.09 -15.00
N VAL A 88 -1.21 -2.77 -14.83
CA VAL A 88 -0.59 -2.01 -13.72
C VAL A 88 -0.99 -2.60 -12.36
N TYR A 89 -2.28 -2.86 -12.14
CA TYR A 89 -2.74 -3.47 -10.89
C TYR A 89 -2.23 -4.90 -10.69
N ASN A 90 -2.18 -5.71 -11.76
CA ASN A 90 -1.68 -7.08 -11.66
C ASN A 90 -0.18 -7.12 -11.28
N LEU A 91 0.60 -6.18 -11.82
CA LEU A 91 2.02 -6.04 -11.49
C LEU A 91 2.24 -5.64 -10.03
N LEU A 92 1.49 -4.67 -9.52
CA LEU A 92 1.57 -4.28 -8.11
C LEU A 92 1.18 -5.44 -7.18
N ARG A 93 0.17 -6.24 -7.58
CA ARG A 93 -0.20 -7.46 -6.85
C ARG A 93 0.95 -8.46 -6.83
N GLY A 94 1.65 -8.62 -7.95
CA GLY A 94 2.88 -9.40 -8.06
C GLY A 94 3.96 -8.99 -7.07
N LEU A 95 4.25 -7.69 -7.02
CA LEU A 95 5.23 -7.13 -6.10
C LEU A 95 4.83 -7.35 -4.63
N ARG A 96 3.57 -7.10 -4.28
CA ARG A 96 3.08 -7.32 -2.91
C ARG A 96 3.19 -8.78 -2.50
N LYS A 97 2.85 -9.71 -3.40
CA LYS A 97 2.99 -11.14 -3.15
C LYS A 97 4.44 -11.55 -2.93
N GLU A 98 5.37 -11.05 -3.74
CA GLU A 98 6.81 -11.31 -3.56
C GLU A 98 7.32 -10.82 -2.19
N MET A 99 6.82 -9.68 -1.72
CA MET A 99 7.15 -9.14 -0.40
C MET A 99 6.51 -9.96 0.74
N GLU A 100 5.33 -10.52 0.54
CA GLU A 100 4.69 -11.41 1.51
C GLU A 100 5.42 -12.76 1.61
N ASP A 101 5.86 -13.29 0.47
CA ASP A 101 6.55 -14.58 0.39
C ASP A 101 8.00 -14.50 0.92
N ASN A 102 8.64 -13.32 0.86
CA ASN A 102 10.00 -13.09 1.38
C ASN A 102 10.08 -11.79 2.21
N PRO A 103 9.99 -11.86 3.56
CA PRO A 103 10.10 -10.70 4.45
C PRO A 103 11.43 -9.95 4.32
N ALA A 104 12.51 -10.67 4.02
CA ALA A 104 13.82 -10.08 3.88
C ALA A 104 13.96 -9.27 2.58
N ALA A 105 13.39 -9.77 1.49
CA ALA A 105 13.20 -8.99 0.27
C ALA A 105 12.21 -7.83 0.49
N ALA A 106 11.18 -7.99 1.33
CA ALA A 106 10.16 -6.97 1.56
C ALA A 106 10.76 -5.64 2.02
N VAL A 107 11.77 -5.67 2.88
CA VAL A 107 12.43 -4.44 3.32
C VAL A 107 13.13 -3.75 2.15
N ALA A 108 13.87 -4.49 1.34
CA ALA A 108 14.56 -3.91 0.20
C ALA A 108 13.61 -3.40 -0.88
N LEU A 109 12.42 -3.99 -0.99
CA LEU A 109 11.39 -3.65 -1.97
C LEU A 109 10.41 -2.58 -1.47
N GLN A 110 10.46 -2.20 -0.19
CA GLN A 110 9.50 -1.27 0.41
C GLN A 110 9.49 0.09 -0.30
N SER A 111 10.66 0.64 -0.66
CA SER A 111 10.75 1.92 -1.38
C SER A 111 10.19 1.83 -2.80
N ILE A 112 10.40 0.69 -3.47
CA ILE A 112 9.85 0.39 -4.80
C ILE A 112 8.32 0.27 -4.71
N LYS A 113 7.81 -0.44 -3.69
CA LYS A 113 6.37 -0.56 -3.43
C LYS A 113 5.73 0.81 -3.21
N GLU A 114 6.29 1.65 -2.36
CA GLU A 114 5.74 2.99 -2.08
C GLU A 114 5.69 3.87 -3.34
N ARG A 115 6.68 3.75 -4.23
CA ARG A 115 6.68 4.45 -5.52
C ARG A 115 5.66 3.85 -6.48
N ALA A 116 5.52 2.53 -6.53
CA ALA A 116 4.53 1.85 -7.34
C ALA A 116 3.09 2.20 -6.88
N ASP A 117 2.86 2.27 -5.57
CA ASP A 117 1.57 2.70 -5.00
C ASP A 117 1.21 4.14 -5.45
N ARG A 118 2.20 5.06 -5.52
CA ARG A 118 1.97 6.43 -6.05
C ARG A 118 1.65 6.47 -7.54
N VAL A 119 2.24 5.57 -8.33
CA VAL A 119 1.93 5.44 -9.77
C VAL A 119 0.47 5.01 -9.92
N ILE A 120 0.02 4.04 -9.12
CA ILE A 120 -1.38 3.60 -9.11
C ILE A 120 -2.32 4.73 -8.66
N GLU A 121 -1.99 5.45 -7.59
CA GLU A 121 -2.79 6.59 -7.13
C GLU A 121 -2.93 7.65 -8.24
N SER A 122 -1.83 7.96 -8.94
CA SER A 122 -1.84 8.92 -10.04
C SER A 122 -2.68 8.43 -11.24
N LEU A 123 -2.73 7.11 -11.47
CA LEU A 123 -3.60 6.50 -12.47
C LEU A 123 -5.08 6.58 -12.05
N GLU A 124 -5.40 6.32 -10.78
CA GLU A 124 -6.76 6.42 -10.21
C GLU A 124 -7.31 7.86 -10.28
N GLU A 125 -6.44 8.82 -10.00
CA GLU A 125 -6.75 10.25 -10.11
C GLU A 125 -6.77 10.76 -11.56
N ARG A 126 -6.52 9.88 -12.55
CA ARG A 126 -6.43 10.19 -13.98
C ARG A 126 -5.40 11.29 -14.30
N LYS A 127 -4.35 11.40 -13.48
CA LYS A 127 -3.23 12.31 -13.71
C LYS A 127 -2.26 11.76 -14.76
N VAL A 128 -2.25 10.45 -14.95
CA VAL A 128 -1.40 9.74 -15.91
C VAL A 128 -2.23 8.71 -16.67
N GLU A 129 -1.86 8.45 -17.93
CA GLU A 129 -2.49 7.41 -18.75
C GLU A 129 -1.94 6.02 -18.39
N GLY A 130 -2.72 4.96 -18.64
CA GLY A 130 -2.32 3.59 -18.30
C GLY A 130 -1.02 3.12 -18.97
N LEU A 131 -0.72 3.57 -20.19
CA LEU A 131 0.56 3.26 -20.86
C LEU A 131 1.75 3.95 -20.19
N ALA A 132 1.58 5.22 -19.79
CA ALA A 132 2.62 5.96 -19.07
C ALA A 132 2.87 5.35 -17.68
N ALA A 133 1.81 4.91 -16.98
CA ALA A 133 1.93 4.19 -15.72
C ALA A 133 2.70 2.85 -15.88
N LEU A 134 2.51 2.13 -17.00
CA LEU A 134 3.28 0.92 -17.29
C LEU A 134 4.77 1.22 -17.51
N ASP A 135 5.10 2.33 -18.17
CA ASP A 135 6.49 2.74 -18.36
C ASP A 135 7.16 3.13 -17.03
N ASP A 136 6.44 3.83 -16.15
CA ASP A 136 6.91 4.14 -14.79
C ASP A 136 7.17 2.86 -13.97
N LEU A 137 6.25 1.90 -14.03
CA LEU A 137 6.43 0.59 -13.39
C LEU A 137 7.60 -0.20 -14.00
N ARG A 138 7.87 -0.05 -15.29
CA ARG A 138 9.02 -0.69 -15.95
C ARG A 138 10.33 -0.15 -15.40
N ALA A 139 10.45 1.16 -15.24
CA ALA A 139 11.64 1.77 -14.62
C ALA A 139 11.88 1.26 -13.19
N LEU A 140 10.81 1.07 -12.41
CA LEU A 140 10.87 0.50 -11.07
C LEU A 140 11.30 -0.97 -11.07
N ALA A 141 10.85 -1.77 -12.04
CA ALA A 141 11.28 -3.16 -12.16
C ALA A 141 12.74 -3.30 -12.59
N GLU A 142 13.24 -2.42 -13.47
CA GLU A 142 14.66 -2.39 -13.82
C GLU A 142 15.53 -2.04 -12.61
N GLU A 143 15.09 -1.11 -11.77
CA GLU A 143 15.74 -0.78 -10.51
C GLU A 143 15.77 -2.00 -9.58
N LYS A 144 14.64 -2.72 -9.47
CA LYS A 144 14.57 -3.98 -8.72
C LYS A 144 15.56 -5.03 -9.24
N ASP A 145 15.61 -5.24 -10.55
CA ASP A 145 16.50 -6.22 -11.17
C ASP A 145 17.97 -5.88 -10.96
N LYS A 146 18.33 -4.59 -11.01
CA LYS A 146 19.68 -4.12 -10.67
C LYS A 146 20.02 -4.44 -9.22
N LEU A 147 19.11 -4.15 -8.29
CA LEU A 147 19.30 -4.47 -6.87
C LEU A 147 19.45 -5.97 -6.64
N ARG A 148 18.62 -6.79 -7.30
CA ARG A 148 18.68 -8.25 -7.20
C ARG A 148 19.98 -8.82 -7.77
N ARG A 149 20.39 -8.40 -8.98
CA ARG A 149 21.66 -8.83 -9.59
C ARG A 149 22.85 -8.42 -8.73
N PHE A 150 22.79 -7.23 -8.13
CA PHE A 150 23.81 -6.79 -7.19
C PHE A 150 23.87 -7.71 -5.97
N ALA A 151 22.73 -8.14 -5.41
CA ALA A 151 22.69 -9.09 -4.30
C ALA A 151 23.31 -10.45 -4.69
N GLU A 152 22.91 -11.00 -5.84
CA GLU A 152 23.42 -12.27 -6.37
C GLU A 152 24.93 -12.25 -6.61
N GLN A 153 25.46 -11.13 -7.13
CA GLN A 153 26.90 -10.96 -7.40
C GLN A 153 27.71 -10.67 -6.13
N SER A 154 27.10 -10.03 -5.13
CA SER A 154 27.76 -9.61 -3.91
C SER A 154 27.82 -10.70 -2.84
N GLY A 155 27.06 -11.80 -2.99
CA GLY A 155 26.96 -12.86 -1.99
C GLY A 155 26.37 -12.41 -0.65
N LEU A 156 25.63 -11.31 -0.65
CA LEU A 156 24.94 -10.76 0.52
C LEU A 156 23.80 -11.70 0.93
N SER A 157 23.59 -11.90 2.23
CA SER A 157 22.37 -12.54 2.72
C SER A 157 21.14 -11.66 2.45
N ASP A 158 19.94 -12.24 2.45
CA ASP A 158 18.69 -11.47 2.28
C ASP A 158 18.54 -10.36 3.34
N ARG A 159 19.05 -10.59 4.57
CA ARG A 159 19.05 -9.59 5.65
C ARG A 159 20.04 -8.46 5.37
N ALA A 160 21.26 -8.78 4.96
CA ALA A 160 22.25 -7.77 4.55
C ALA A 160 21.77 -6.98 3.34
N PHE A 161 21.02 -7.61 2.45
CA PHE A 161 20.39 -6.94 1.32
C PHE A 161 19.30 -5.95 1.75
N GLY A 162 18.42 -6.34 2.68
CA GLY A 162 17.44 -5.43 3.29
C GLY A 162 18.09 -4.17 3.87
N ILE A 163 19.21 -4.35 4.58
CA ILE A 163 20.01 -3.25 5.13
C ILE A 163 20.66 -2.40 4.02
N TYR A 164 21.27 -3.04 3.01
CA TYR A 164 21.90 -2.36 1.88
C TYR A 164 20.91 -1.48 1.11
N SER A 165 19.72 -2.00 0.81
CA SER A 165 18.70 -1.26 0.09
C SER A 165 18.19 -0.07 0.90
N ALA A 166 17.96 -0.25 2.20
CA ALA A 166 17.56 0.84 3.08
C ALA A 166 18.61 1.98 3.11
N LEU A 167 19.89 1.64 3.16
CA LEU A 167 20.99 2.60 3.09
C LEU A 167 21.10 3.27 1.71
N SER A 168 20.84 2.54 0.63
CA SER A 168 20.92 3.07 -0.75
C SER A 168 19.74 3.99 -1.10
N ALA A 169 18.59 3.80 -0.45
CA ALA A 169 17.45 4.69 -0.57
C ALA A 169 17.67 6.04 0.15
N GLU A 170 18.66 6.11 1.04
CA GLU A 170 18.90 7.27 1.89
C GLU A 170 19.64 8.37 1.13
N ARG A 171 18.93 9.45 0.79
CA ARG A 171 19.47 10.61 0.06
C ARG A 171 20.72 11.21 0.71
N SER A 172 20.84 11.09 2.03
CA SER A 172 21.99 11.58 2.81
C SER A 172 23.30 10.82 2.50
N LEU A 173 23.20 9.58 2.00
CA LEU A 173 24.33 8.71 1.69
C LEU A 173 24.67 8.69 0.19
N ASN A 174 23.69 8.97 -0.69
CA ASN A 174 23.84 8.90 -2.16
C ASN A 174 24.88 9.86 -2.79
N ASN A 175 25.26 10.94 -2.09
CA ASN A 175 26.25 11.90 -2.59
C ASN A 175 27.68 11.61 -2.11
N ARG A 176 27.94 10.48 -1.44
CA ARG A 176 29.23 10.19 -0.81
C ARG A 176 29.79 8.88 -1.36
N SER A 177 31.10 8.82 -1.55
CA SER A 177 31.85 7.61 -1.92
C SER A 177 31.92 6.63 -0.74
N ILE A 178 30.76 6.17 -0.26
CA ILE A 178 30.62 5.23 0.85
C ILE A 178 30.44 3.84 0.25
N ASP A 179 31.21 2.87 0.75
CA ASP A 179 31.01 1.46 0.42
C ASP A 179 29.82 0.92 1.23
N ILE A 180 28.61 1.16 0.72
CA ILE A 180 27.33 0.77 1.35
C ILE A 180 27.26 -0.76 1.52
N GLN A 181 27.87 -1.51 0.61
CA GLN A 181 27.93 -2.97 0.69
C GLN A 181 28.71 -3.42 1.93
N ARG A 182 29.89 -2.86 2.15
CA ARG A 182 30.71 -3.19 3.33
C ARG A 182 30.02 -2.79 4.63
N VAL A 183 29.29 -1.67 4.64
CA VAL A 183 28.47 -1.25 5.78
C VAL A 183 27.39 -2.29 6.07
N ALA A 184 26.65 -2.73 5.05
CA ALA A 184 25.56 -3.69 5.21
C ALA A 184 26.04 -5.03 5.78
N VAL A 185 27.16 -5.57 5.28
CA VAL A 185 27.78 -6.80 5.83
C VAL A 185 28.24 -6.59 7.27
N SER A 186 28.83 -5.45 7.58
CA SER A 186 29.32 -5.17 8.94
C SER A 186 28.17 -5.02 9.95
N ILE A 187 27.05 -4.43 9.51
CA ILE A 187 25.83 -4.36 10.30
C ILE A 187 25.26 -5.75 10.51
N GLU A 188 25.22 -6.59 9.47
CA GLU A 188 24.76 -7.96 9.59
C GLU A 188 25.51 -8.72 10.70
N VAL A 189 26.84 -8.66 10.69
CA VAL A 189 27.69 -9.29 11.72
C VAL A 189 27.40 -8.72 13.11
N ALA A 190 27.10 -7.42 13.21
CA ALA A 190 26.73 -6.81 14.50
C ALA A 190 25.35 -7.29 14.99
N VAL A 191 24.40 -7.56 14.09
CA VAL A 191 23.08 -8.11 14.44
C VAL A 191 23.19 -9.56 14.92
N ASP A 192 24.07 -10.37 14.31
CA ASP A 192 24.30 -11.76 14.75
C ASP A 192 24.86 -11.90 16.16
N GLN A 193 25.50 -10.86 16.67
CA GLN A 193 25.98 -10.83 18.06
C GLN A 193 24.85 -10.67 19.08
N PHE A 194 23.65 -10.28 18.64
CA PHE A 194 22.50 -10.01 19.52
C PHE A 194 21.22 -10.70 19.01
N PRO A 195 21.09 -12.04 19.03
CA PRO A 195 19.96 -12.74 18.42
C PRO A 195 18.59 -12.39 19.01
N HIS A 196 18.51 -11.91 20.25
CA HIS A 196 17.26 -11.63 20.96
C HIS A 196 16.98 -10.14 21.09
N TRP A 197 17.64 -9.30 20.28
CA TRP A 197 17.53 -7.85 20.32
C TRP A 197 16.09 -7.32 20.20
N SER A 198 15.19 -8.05 19.53
CA SER A 198 13.78 -7.65 19.38
C SER A 198 12.97 -7.82 20.67
N GLN A 199 13.33 -8.79 21.51
CA GLN A 199 12.62 -9.14 22.75
C GLN A 199 13.32 -8.60 24.02
N ASN A 200 14.59 -8.25 23.91
CA ASN A 200 15.41 -7.78 25.04
C ASN A 200 15.86 -6.32 24.84
N ALA A 201 15.38 -5.43 25.70
CA ALA A 201 15.71 -4.00 25.67
C ALA A 201 17.21 -3.71 25.86
N ASP A 202 17.93 -4.54 26.62
CA ASP A 202 19.36 -4.36 26.84
C ASP A 202 20.17 -4.75 25.59
N GLU A 203 19.80 -5.86 24.93
CA GLU A 203 20.39 -6.25 23.65
C GLU A 203 20.08 -5.23 22.55
N ARG A 204 18.85 -4.71 22.50
CA ARG A 204 18.47 -3.63 21.58
C ARG A 204 19.33 -2.38 21.76
N ARG A 205 19.59 -1.98 23.00
CA ARG A 205 20.43 -0.83 23.33
C ARG A 205 21.90 -1.07 22.93
N ARG A 206 22.40 -2.28 23.16
CA ARG A 206 23.78 -2.68 22.77
C ARG A 206 23.94 -2.74 21.26
N LEU A 207 22.97 -3.33 20.55
CA LEU A 207 22.92 -3.34 19.10
C LEU A 207 22.96 -1.91 18.55
N ARG A 208 22.10 -1.01 19.05
CA ARG A 208 22.09 0.41 18.64
C ARG A 208 23.45 1.07 18.82
N SER A 209 24.15 0.81 19.92
CA SER A 209 25.50 1.33 20.12
C SER A 209 26.54 0.69 19.20
N GLY A 210 26.39 -0.60 18.89
CA GLY A 210 27.25 -1.35 17.98
C GLY A 210 27.15 -0.87 16.53
N LEU A 211 25.98 -0.39 16.10
CA LEU A 211 25.75 0.14 14.75
C LEU A 211 26.49 1.45 14.45
N TYR A 212 26.90 2.22 15.47
CA TYR A 212 27.70 3.42 15.24
C TYR A 212 29.08 3.12 14.66
N LYS A 213 29.70 2.01 15.08
CA LYS A 213 31.06 1.64 14.65
C LYS A 213 31.17 1.44 13.12
N PRO A 214 30.37 0.57 12.46
CA PRO A 214 30.45 0.38 11.02
C PRO A 214 30.10 1.63 10.21
N LEU A 215 29.21 2.49 10.71
CA LEU A 215 28.84 3.76 10.06
C LEU A 215 29.98 4.79 10.13
N LEU A 216 30.63 4.93 11.29
CA LEU A 216 31.76 5.85 11.47
C LEU A 216 33.00 5.39 10.69
N ASP A 217 33.30 4.07 10.69
CA ASP A 217 34.39 3.49 9.91
C ASP A 217 34.23 3.77 8.40
N SER A 218 32.98 3.87 7.94
CA SER A 218 32.62 4.15 6.55
C SER A 218 32.40 5.65 6.25
N HIS A 219 32.90 6.53 7.12
CA HIS A 219 32.89 7.98 6.95
C HIS A 219 31.49 8.63 6.93
N VAL A 220 30.49 8.00 7.54
CA VAL A 220 29.18 8.64 7.77
C VAL A 220 29.33 9.70 8.88
N PRO A 221 28.90 10.95 8.65
CA PRO A 221 29.02 11.99 9.67
C PRO A 221 28.14 11.68 10.88
N ALA A 222 28.70 11.84 12.09
CA ALA A 222 28.03 11.51 13.36
C ALA A 222 26.65 12.17 13.55
N LYS A 223 26.41 13.32 12.91
CA LYS A 223 25.11 14.02 12.92
C LYS A 223 23.99 13.23 12.24
N ILE A 224 24.32 12.47 11.20
CA ILE A 224 23.35 11.72 10.39
C ILE A 224 23.25 10.26 10.86
N CYS A 225 24.28 9.74 11.54
CA CYS A 225 24.29 8.37 12.06
C CYS A 225 23.07 8.04 12.92
N ALA A 226 22.54 8.98 13.70
CA ALA A 226 21.36 8.72 14.53
C ALA A 226 20.12 8.38 13.69
N GLU A 227 19.85 9.18 12.64
CA GLU A 227 18.72 8.98 11.72
C GLU A 227 18.88 7.66 10.94
N VAL A 228 20.09 7.40 10.44
CA VAL A 228 20.43 6.18 9.71
C VAL A 228 20.23 4.95 10.60
N ILE A 229 20.66 5.00 11.86
CA ILE A 229 20.49 3.91 12.82
C ILE A 229 19.01 3.70 13.15
N ASP A 230 18.22 4.75 13.31
CA ASP A 230 16.77 4.62 13.49
C ASP A 230 16.12 3.92 12.29
N ASN A 231 16.51 4.29 11.08
CA ASN A 231 16.04 3.65 9.85
C ASN A 231 16.46 2.18 9.78
N ILE A 232 17.73 1.85 10.08
CA ILE A 232 18.22 0.47 10.14
C ILE A 232 17.45 -0.34 11.20
N MET A 233 17.23 0.21 12.39
CA MET A 233 16.50 -0.50 13.44
C MET A 233 15.05 -0.77 13.05
N ASN A 234 14.38 0.17 12.40
CA ASN A 234 13.02 -0.01 11.86
C ASN A 234 12.97 -1.05 10.75
N VAL A 235 14.04 -1.13 9.94
CA VAL A 235 14.22 -2.15 8.91
C VAL A 235 14.41 -3.53 9.54
N LEU A 236 15.30 -3.65 10.53
CA LEU A 236 15.56 -4.89 11.24
C LEU A 236 14.33 -5.44 11.97
N GLU A 237 13.43 -4.57 12.46
CA GLU A 237 12.17 -5.01 13.11
C GLU A 237 11.19 -5.68 12.14
N LYS A 238 11.35 -5.44 10.83
CA LYS A 238 10.49 -5.96 9.78
C LYS A 238 11.07 -7.21 9.09
N LEU A 239 12.31 -7.57 9.40
CA LEU A 239 13.01 -8.78 8.93
C LEU A 239 12.75 -9.96 9.86
#